data_AF-K9G7U2-F1
#
_entry.id   AF-K9G7U2-F1
#
_cell.length_a   1.000
_cell.length_b   1.000
_cell.length_c   1.000
_cell.angle_alpha   90.00
_cell.angle_beta   90.00
_cell.angle_gamma   90.00
#
_symmetry.space_group_name_H-M   'P 1'
#
loop_
_entity.id
_entity.type
_entity.pdbx_description
1 polymer ?
#
loop_
_entity_poly.entity_id
_entity_poly.type
_entity_poly.pdbx_seq_one_letter_code
_entity_poly.pdbx_strand_id
1 'polypeptide(L)'
;MNSLILSHIRTNPVRIAPSPAPQPPNVQRSRLRRFIGFTSIAIFAFAAGLTYQTQQTLSRIMATPTEEETLTAFIATDPTIVTIENTIRTHPVAEALRANPEFTESRPHLTIPEPMRERNLTAGTLAGPGKIVVPPYVFSERGGKTMVSLMYLGGDVCGHQGIIHGGLLATLLDEGLARCCFPALPNKVGVTANLNIDYRAPAMANQYVALRAETVKVEGRKASNMSTNITFHASALTRTERTELRNQQGLTIWLTGLSASGKSTLAVELEHQLVRDRGIHAYRLDGDNIRFGLNKDLGFSEADRNENIRRIAEVAKLFADSNSIAITSFISPYRKDRDTARQLHEAVTPGEETGLPFVEVYVDVPVEVAEQRDPKGLYKKAREGIIKEFTGISAPYEAPINPEVHVKNYELPVQDAVKQIIDYLDSKGYLPAKKE
;
A
#
# COMPACT_ATOMS: atom_id res chain seq x y z
N MET A 1 -11.81 -59.96 -76.51
CA MET A 1 -11.62 -61.33 -77.02
C MET A 1 -12.50 -62.28 -76.23
N ASN A 2 -13.40 -62.95 -76.95
CA ASN A 2 -14.16 -64.18 -76.67
C ASN A 2 -13.98 -64.82 -75.29
N SER A 3 -15.04 -64.92 -74.48
CA SER A 3 -16.15 -65.90 -74.51
C SER A 3 -15.87 -67.07 -73.56
N LEU A 4 -16.74 -67.29 -72.58
CA LEU A 4 -17.67 -68.43 -72.59
C LEU A 4 -18.38 -68.54 -71.24
N ILE A 5 -19.70 -68.56 -71.35
CA ILE A 5 -20.70 -68.91 -70.37
C ILE A 5 -20.65 -70.43 -70.17
N LEU A 6 -20.76 -70.91 -68.94
CA LEU A 6 -21.41 -72.19 -68.64
C LEU A 6 -22.08 -72.13 -67.26
N SER A 7 -23.40 -72.22 -67.32
CA SER A 7 -24.41 -72.23 -66.28
C SER A 7 -24.45 -73.55 -65.51
N HIS A 8 -24.61 -73.52 -64.18
CA HIS A 8 -25.18 -74.65 -63.41
C HIS A 8 -26.19 -74.16 -62.34
N ILE A 9 -27.46 -74.27 -62.73
CA ILE A 9 -28.68 -74.74 -62.04
C ILE A 9 -28.77 -74.61 -60.50
N ARG A 10 -29.87 -73.94 -60.10
CA ARG A 10 -30.44 -73.75 -58.76
C ARG A 10 -30.97 -75.03 -58.11
N THR A 11 -30.87 -75.08 -56.78
CA THR A 11 -31.86 -75.75 -55.90
C THR A 11 -32.20 -74.82 -54.73
N ASN A 12 -33.45 -74.36 -54.64
CA ASN A 12 -33.97 -73.62 -53.48
C ASN A 12 -34.47 -74.60 -52.41
N PRO A 13 -34.11 -74.43 -51.12
CA PRO A 13 -34.84 -75.08 -50.04
C PRO A 13 -35.92 -74.16 -49.45
N VAL A 14 -36.97 -74.83 -49.00
CA VAL A 14 -38.26 -74.37 -48.47
C VAL A 14 -38.11 -73.60 -47.15
N ARG A 15 -38.86 -72.49 -46.99
CA ARG A 15 -38.98 -71.73 -45.73
C ARG A 15 -39.89 -72.47 -44.73
N ILE A 16 -39.37 -72.76 -43.54
CA ILE A 16 -40.14 -73.20 -42.37
C ILE A 16 -40.23 -72.01 -41.40
N ALA A 17 -41.44 -71.69 -40.92
CA ALA A 17 -41.68 -70.62 -39.95
C ALA A 17 -41.15 -71.00 -38.55
N PRO A 18 -40.56 -70.06 -37.77
CA PRO A 18 -39.98 -70.39 -36.47
C PRO A 18 -41.06 -70.52 -35.37
N SER A 19 -40.91 -71.53 -34.51
CA SER A 19 -41.65 -71.68 -33.24
C SER A 19 -41.20 -70.63 -32.21
N PRO A 20 -42.06 -70.21 -31.26
CA PRO A 20 -41.70 -69.23 -30.25
C PRO A 20 -40.63 -69.77 -29.30
N ALA A 21 -39.63 -68.93 -28.99
CA ALA A 21 -38.52 -69.27 -28.12
C ALA A 21 -38.95 -69.44 -26.65
N PRO A 22 -38.34 -70.37 -25.88
CA PRO A 22 -38.60 -70.53 -24.45
C PRO A 22 -38.04 -69.36 -23.65
N GLN A 23 -38.81 -68.86 -22.67
CA GLN A 23 -38.35 -67.82 -21.75
C GLN A 23 -37.25 -68.36 -20.82
N PRO A 24 -36.17 -67.59 -20.56
CA PRO A 24 -35.09 -68.03 -19.68
C PRO A 24 -35.54 -68.06 -18.20
N PRO A 25 -34.94 -68.94 -17.37
CA PRO A 25 -35.35 -69.12 -15.98
C PRO A 25 -35.07 -67.85 -15.14
N ASN A 26 -36.04 -67.49 -14.31
CA ASN A 26 -35.96 -66.35 -13.41
C ASN A 26 -35.03 -66.66 -12.22
N VAL A 27 -33.73 -66.44 -12.39
CA VAL A 27 -32.75 -66.59 -11.31
C VAL A 27 -32.84 -65.36 -10.39
N GLN A 28 -33.52 -65.50 -9.24
CA GLN A 28 -33.46 -64.52 -8.17
C GLN A 28 -32.01 -64.43 -7.63
N ARG A 29 -31.22 -63.50 -8.16
CA ARG A 29 -29.86 -63.24 -7.69
C ARG A 29 -29.93 -62.67 -6.26
N SER A 30 -29.33 -63.38 -5.30
CA SER A 30 -29.33 -63.05 -3.87
C SER A 30 -28.90 -61.60 -3.60
N ARG A 31 -29.81 -60.82 -3.01
CA ARG A 31 -29.57 -59.42 -2.61
C ARG A 31 -28.43 -59.31 -1.58
N LEU A 32 -28.27 -60.31 -0.72
CA LEU A 32 -27.20 -60.37 0.27
C LEU A 32 -25.81 -60.45 -0.39
N ARG A 33 -25.66 -61.26 -1.45
CA ARG A 33 -24.38 -61.42 -2.15
C ARG A 33 -23.99 -60.15 -2.92
N ARG A 34 -24.97 -59.40 -3.44
CA ARG A 34 -24.74 -58.07 -4.01
C ARG A 34 -24.37 -57.06 -2.93
N PHE A 35 -25.09 -57.05 -1.81
CA PHE A 35 -24.78 -56.15 -0.70
C PHE A 35 -23.34 -56.36 -0.21
N ILE A 36 -22.96 -57.61 0.07
CA ILE A 36 -21.58 -57.94 0.49
C ILE A 36 -20.57 -57.55 -0.59
N GLY A 37 -20.83 -57.87 -1.87
CA GLY A 37 -19.95 -57.49 -2.98
C GLY A 37 -19.75 -55.99 -3.12
N PHE A 38 -20.83 -55.21 -3.10
CA PHE A 38 -20.77 -53.74 -3.19
C PHE A 38 -20.10 -53.12 -1.98
N THR A 39 -20.40 -53.62 -0.76
CA THR A 39 -19.78 -53.12 0.47
C THR A 39 -18.28 -53.44 0.51
N SER A 40 -17.86 -54.60 0.01
CA SER A 40 -16.44 -54.98 -0.06
C SER A 40 -15.66 -54.08 -1.02
N ILE A 41 -16.23 -53.82 -2.21
CA ILE A 41 -15.63 -52.91 -3.20
C ILE A 41 -15.58 -51.48 -2.66
N ALA A 42 -16.63 -51.03 -1.98
CA ALA A 42 -16.67 -49.70 -1.38
C ALA A 42 -15.63 -49.52 -0.27
N ILE A 43 -15.47 -50.52 0.62
CA ILE A 43 -14.45 -50.50 1.66
C ILE A 43 -13.04 -50.53 1.05
N PHE A 44 -12.81 -51.36 0.04
CA PHE A 44 -11.52 -51.43 -0.64
C PHE A 44 -11.19 -50.12 -1.36
N ALA A 45 -12.14 -49.56 -2.11
CA ALA A 45 -11.95 -48.29 -2.81
C ALA A 45 -11.72 -47.12 -1.83
N PHE A 46 -12.43 -47.11 -0.71
CA PHE A 46 -12.27 -46.12 0.35
C PHE A 46 -10.91 -46.25 1.05
N ALA A 47 -10.50 -47.47 1.41
CA ALA A 47 -9.21 -47.74 2.02
C ALA A 47 -8.06 -47.42 1.07
N ALA A 48 -8.15 -47.85 -0.19
CA ALA A 48 -7.16 -47.55 -1.24
C ALA A 48 -7.06 -46.04 -1.50
N GLY A 49 -8.20 -45.34 -1.55
CA GLY A 49 -8.25 -43.88 -1.68
C GLY A 49 -7.60 -43.17 -0.50
N LEU A 50 -7.90 -43.60 0.73
CA LEU A 50 -7.25 -43.09 1.95
C LEU A 50 -5.75 -43.34 1.96
N THR A 51 -5.29 -44.54 1.60
CA THR A 51 -3.86 -44.86 1.55
C THR A 51 -3.14 -44.09 0.45
N TYR A 52 -3.75 -43.91 -0.71
CA TYR A 52 -3.18 -43.14 -1.80
C TYR A 52 -3.08 -41.65 -1.44
N GLN A 53 -4.11 -41.11 -0.78
CA GLN A 53 -4.13 -39.73 -0.32
C GLN A 53 -3.14 -39.51 0.82
N THR A 54 -3.06 -40.39 1.82
CA THR A 54 -2.07 -40.28 2.90
C THR A 54 -0.64 -40.47 2.39
N GLN A 55 -0.42 -41.39 1.45
CA GLN A 55 0.89 -41.55 0.80
C GLN A 55 1.30 -40.31 0.01
N GLN A 56 0.37 -39.68 -0.75
CA GLN A 56 0.64 -38.41 -1.42
C GLN A 56 0.93 -37.26 -0.44
N THR A 57 0.19 -37.19 0.68
CA THR A 57 0.41 -36.15 1.70
C THR A 57 1.74 -36.36 2.41
N LEU A 58 2.07 -37.59 2.79
CA LEU A 58 3.35 -37.96 3.42
C LEU A 58 4.53 -37.74 2.46
N SER A 59 4.42 -38.10 1.19
CA SER A 59 5.47 -37.85 0.20
C SER A 59 5.69 -36.36 -0.06
N ARG A 60 4.65 -35.53 0.05
CA ARG A 60 4.77 -34.06 -0.05
C ARG A 60 5.45 -33.45 1.18
N ILE A 61 5.19 -33.99 2.37
CA ILE A 61 5.81 -33.54 3.64
C ILE A 61 7.27 -34.00 3.74
N MET A 62 7.61 -35.20 3.25
CA MET A 62 8.97 -35.75 3.29
C MET A 62 9.89 -35.24 2.16
N ALA A 63 9.38 -34.44 1.21
CA ALA A 63 10.14 -33.95 0.06
C ALA A 63 10.44 -32.44 0.09
N THR A 64 9.98 -31.70 1.11
CA THR A 64 10.30 -30.27 1.27
C THR A 64 11.57 -30.11 2.10
N PRO A 65 12.65 -29.54 1.54
CA PRO A 65 13.87 -29.26 2.30
C PRO A 65 13.58 -28.36 3.51
N THR A 66 14.24 -28.65 4.63
CA THR A 66 14.21 -27.80 5.83
C THR A 66 14.92 -26.47 5.58
N GLU A 67 14.60 -25.44 6.37
CA GLU A 67 15.23 -24.12 6.23
C GLU A 67 16.76 -24.18 6.36
N GLU A 68 17.30 -25.04 7.23
CA GLU A 68 18.73 -25.25 7.40
C GLU A 68 19.37 -25.89 6.16
N GLU A 69 18.73 -26.91 5.58
CA GLU A 69 19.16 -27.53 4.32
C GLU A 69 19.13 -26.54 3.16
N THR A 70 18.21 -25.57 3.16
CA THR A 70 18.14 -24.57 2.09
C THR A 70 19.37 -23.65 2.02
N LEU A 71 20.10 -23.47 3.12
CA LEU A 71 21.27 -22.59 3.14
C LEU A 71 22.46 -23.14 2.33
N THR A 72 22.52 -24.47 2.16
CA THR A 72 23.59 -25.16 1.43
C THR A 72 23.11 -25.80 0.11
N ALA A 73 21.81 -25.76 -0.17
CA ALA A 73 21.21 -26.40 -1.34
C ALA A 73 21.54 -25.73 -2.69
N PHE A 74 21.97 -24.46 -2.69
CA PHE A 74 22.35 -23.77 -3.93
C PHE A 74 23.85 -23.86 -4.17
N ILE A 75 24.24 -24.35 -5.35
CA ILE A 75 25.63 -24.47 -5.76
C ILE A 75 25.85 -23.54 -6.95
N ALA A 76 26.58 -22.45 -6.73
CA ALA A 76 26.99 -21.55 -7.79
C ALA A 76 28.12 -22.18 -8.61
N THR A 77 27.92 -22.32 -9.93
CA THR A 77 28.88 -22.96 -10.84
C THR A 77 29.68 -21.96 -11.69
N ASP A 78 29.21 -20.72 -11.81
CA ASP A 78 29.81 -19.66 -12.62
C ASP A 78 30.56 -18.64 -11.73
N PRO A 79 31.77 -18.16 -12.12
CA PRO A 79 32.55 -17.22 -11.32
C PRO A 79 31.80 -15.95 -10.91
N THR A 80 30.98 -15.37 -11.79
CA THR A 80 30.20 -14.16 -11.49
C THR A 80 29.10 -14.45 -10.47
N ILE A 81 28.42 -15.59 -10.60
CA ILE A 81 27.40 -16.02 -9.64
C ILE A 81 28.04 -16.31 -8.28
N VAL A 82 29.22 -16.95 -8.25
CA VAL A 82 30.00 -17.19 -7.01
C VAL A 82 30.36 -15.87 -6.33
N THR A 83 30.78 -14.85 -7.09
CA THR A 83 31.05 -13.51 -6.53
C THR A 83 29.79 -12.91 -5.92
N ILE A 84 28.67 -12.87 -6.66
CA ILE A 84 27.40 -12.31 -6.19
C ILE A 84 26.93 -13.01 -4.90
N GLU A 85 26.95 -14.34 -4.90
CA GLU A 85 26.58 -15.17 -3.76
C GLU A 85 27.42 -14.84 -2.52
N ASN A 86 28.74 -14.83 -2.68
CA ASN A 86 29.66 -14.53 -1.59
C ASN A 86 29.47 -13.10 -1.09
N THR A 87 29.31 -12.12 -1.98
CA THR A 87 29.08 -10.73 -1.60
C THR A 87 27.83 -10.57 -0.75
N ILE A 88 26.72 -11.23 -1.10
CA ILE A 88 25.50 -11.17 -0.26
C ILE A 88 25.74 -11.87 1.08
N ARG A 89 26.34 -13.08 1.06
CA ARG A 89 26.55 -13.90 2.25
C ARG A 89 27.41 -13.21 3.31
N THR A 90 28.48 -12.54 2.88
CA THR A 90 29.45 -11.83 3.74
C THR A 90 29.16 -10.33 3.83
N HIS A 91 28.00 -9.86 3.38
CA HIS A 91 27.64 -8.45 3.50
C HIS A 91 27.51 -8.09 4.99
N PRO A 92 27.99 -6.91 5.44
CA PRO A 92 27.91 -6.52 6.87
C PRO A 92 26.49 -6.60 7.45
N VAL A 93 25.47 -6.28 6.64
CA VAL A 93 24.05 -6.44 7.04
C VAL A 93 23.68 -7.90 7.26
N ALA A 94 24.13 -8.81 6.39
CA ALA A 94 23.86 -10.25 6.54
C ALA A 94 24.57 -10.80 7.79
N GLU A 95 25.81 -10.41 8.03
CA GLU A 95 26.57 -10.80 9.24
C GLU A 95 25.92 -10.25 10.51
N ALA A 96 25.49 -8.99 10.53
CA ALA A 96 24.81 -8.38 11.67
C ALA A 96 23.46 -9.07 11.97
N LEU A 97 22.67 -9.39 10.93
CA LEU A 97 21.40 -10.10 11.10
C LEU A 97 21.61 -11.53 11.57
N ARG A 98 22.63 -12.23 11.05
CA ARG A 98 22.99 -13.59 11.47
C ARG A 98 23.50 -13.65 12.91
N ALA A 99 24.20 -12.61 13.37
CA ALA A 99 24.65 -12.49 14.76
C ALA A 99 23.52 -12.18 15.75
N ASN A 100 22.34 -11.74 15.26
CA ASN A 100 21.21 -11.39 16.11
C ASN A 100 20.32 -12.64 16.37
N PRO A 101 20.18 -13.10 17.62
CA PRO A 101 19.43 -14.31 17.95
C PRO A 101 17.91 -14.21 17.71
N GLU A 102 17.39 -12.99 17.55
CA GLU A 102 15.98 -12.75 17.21
C GLU A 102 15.68 -13.02 15.73
N PHE A 103 16.71 -13.10 14.87
CA PHE A 103 16.55 -13.39 13.46
C PHE A 103 16.86 -14.85 13.14
N THR A 104 16.14 -15.38 12.15
CA THR A 104 16.41 -16.68 11.53
C THR A 104 16.73 -16.48 10.06
N GLU A 105 17.85 -17.05 9.61
CA GLU A 105 18.28 -17.03 8.21
C GLU A 105 17.73 -18.25 7.47
N SER A 106 17.21 -18.03 6.27
CA SER A 106 16.67 -19.10 5.40
C SER A 106 16.78 -18.73 3.93
N ARG A 107 16.54 -19.72 3.06
CA ARG A 107 16.34 -19.53 1.60
C ARG A 107 14.99 -20.11 1.17
N PRO A 108 13.87 -19.41 1.43
CA PRO A 108 12.52 -19.92 1.22
C PRO A 108 12.25 -20.43 -0.20
N HIS A 109 12.84 -19.81 -1.21
CA HIS A 109 12.70 -20.20 -2.62
C HIS A 109 13.19 -21.64 -2.89
N LEU A 110 14.12 -22.15 -2.08
CA LEU A 110 14.66 -23.51 -2.19
C LEU A 110 13.82 -24.56 -1.45
N THR A 111 12.91 -24.14 -0.56
CA THR A 111 11.92 -25.04 0.08
C THR A 111 10.90 -25.58 -0.93
N ILE A 112 10.72 -24.86 -2.05
CA ILE A 112 9.84 -25.29 -3.14
C ILE A 112 10.56 -26.44 -3.90
N PRO A 113 9.91 -27.61 -4.04
CA PRO A 113 10.48 -28.73 -4.79
C PRO A 113 10.80 -28.33 -6.23
N GLU A 114 11.94 -28.79 -6.75
CA GLU A 114 12.46 -28.42 -8.08
C GLU A 114 11.42 -28.54 -9.22
N PRO A 115 10.62 -29.63 -9.33
CA PRO A 115 9.60 -29.76 -10.38
C PRO A 115 8.46 -28.73 -10.28
N MET A 116 8.30 -28.07 -9.14
CA MET A 116 7.27 -27.06 -8.90
C MET A 116 7.79 -25.64 -9.07
N ARG A 117 9.12 -25.43 -9.08
CA ARG A 117 9.73 -24.11 -9.19
C ARG A 117 9.38 -23.42 -10.50
N GLU A 118 9.30 -24.16 -11.60
CA GLU A 118 8.89 -23.62 -12.92
C GLU A 118 7.50 -22.95 -12.90
N ARG A 119 6.64 -23.32 -11.95
CA ARG A 119 5.30 -22.73 -11.76
C ARG A 119 5.29 -21.57 -10.76
N ASN A 120 6.45 -21.18 -10.26
CA ASN A 120 6.64 -20.08 -9.33
C ASN A 120 7.39 -18.93 -10.03
N LEU A 121 6.97 -17.70 -9.75
CA LEU A 121 7.57 -16.52 -10.37
C LEU A 121 9.00 -16.31 -9.88
N THR A 122 9.20 -16.09 -8.59
CA THR A 122 10.49 -15.66 -8.00
C THR A 122 11.46 -16.82 -7.77
N ALA A 123 10.97 -18.03 -7.55
CA ALA A 123 11.79 -19.24 -7.40
C ALA A 123 12.04 -19.98 -8.73
N GLY A 124 11.41 -19.54 -9.83
CA GLY A 124 11.48 -20.18 -11.14
C GLY A 124 11.62 -19.18 -12.28
N THR A 125 10.51 -18.72 -12.85
CA THR A 125 10.47 -17.93 -14.10
C THR A 125 11.39 -16.70 -14.08
N LEU A 126 11.49 -16.04 -12.92
CA LEU A 126 12.26 -14.83 -12.68
C LEU A 126 13.60 -15.11 -11.97
N ALA A 127 13.96 -16.38 -11.78
CA ALA A 127 15.23 -16.80 -11.21
C ALA A 127 16.27 -17.16 -12.29
N GLY A 128 17.54 -17.13 -11.89
CA GLY A 128 18.66 -17.57 -12.72
C GLY A 128 19.49 -16.42 -13.30
N PRO A 129 20.49 -16.75 -14.16
CA PRO A 129 21.41 -15.77 -14.72
C PRO A 129 20.68 -14.61 -15.38
N GLY A 130 21.17 -13.39 -15.13
CA GLY A 130 20.56 -12.16 -15.65
C GLY A 130 19.26 -11.71 -14.98
N LYS A 131 18.63 -12.52 -14.10
CA LYS A 131 17.37 -12.19 -13.41
C LYS A 131 17.58 -12.04 -11.88
N ILE A 132 16.81 -12.72 -11.04
CA ILE A 132 17.18 -12.95 -9.64
C ILE A 132 18.31 -13.98 -9.63
N VAL A 133 19.55 -13.50 -9.59
CA VAL A 133 20.73 -14.30 -9.97
C VAL A 133 21.02 -15.45 -9.02
N VAL A 134 20.83 -15.20 -7.72
CA VAL A 134 20.95 -16.21 -6.67
C VAL A 134 19.66 -16.26 -5.85
N PRO A 135 19.28 -17.43 -5.30
CA PRO A 135 18.16 -17.51 -4.37
C PRO A 135 18.33 -16.51 -3.22
N PRO A 136 17.36 -15.59 -3.01
CA PRO A 136 17.49 -14.57 -1.98
C PRO A 136 17.74 -15.15 -0.59
N TYR A 137 18.66 -14.55 0.15
CA TYR A 137 18.77 -14.78 1.60
C TYR A 137 17.65 -14.02 2.30
N VAL A 138 16.95 -14.68 3.22
CA VAL A 138 15.85 -14.08 3.98
C VAL A 138 16.14 -14.22 5.46
N PHE A 139 16.18 -13.08 6.16
CA PHE A 139 16.31 -12.98 7.61
C PHE A 139 14.97 -12.55 8.17
N SER A 140 14.34 -13.40 8.98
CA SER A 140 13.03 -13.12 9.58
C SER A 140 13.15 -13.01 11.09
N GLU A 141 12.61 -11.94 11.66
CA GLU A 141 12.52 -11.78 13.12
C GLU A 141 11.44 -12.72 13.67
N ARG A 142 11.70 -13.32 14.84
CA ARG A 142 10.74 -14.19 15.54
C ARG A 142 9.40 -13.49 15.71
N GLY A 143 8.33 -14.24 15.45
CA GLY A 143 6.97 -13.72 15.55
C GLY A 143 6.55 -12.80 14.39
N GLY A 144 7.37 -12.63 13.35
CA GLY A 144 6.96 -11.96 12.11
C GLY A 144 6.89 -10.44 12.24
N LYS A 145 7.70 -9.85 13.12
CA LYS A 145 7.75 -8.39 13.32
C LYS A 145 8.46 -7.69 12.17
N THR A 146 9.64 -8.16 11.80
CA THR A 146 10.42 -7.61 10.68
C THR A 146 11.03 -8.72 9.82
N MET A 147 11.35 -8.38 8.57
CA MET A 147 12.04 -9.26 7.64
C MET A 147 12.97 -8.46 6.74
N VAL A 148 14.15 -9.00 6.45
CA VAL A 148 15.08 -8.48 5.44
C VAL A 148 15.38 -9.58 4.43
N SER A 149 15.19 -9.30 3.15
CA SER A 149 15.60 -10.17 2.05
C SER A 149 16.69 -9.50 1.23
N LEU A 150 17.81 -10.20 1.05
CA LEU A 150 18.96 -9.74 0.28
C LEU A 150 19.06 -10.53 -1.03
N MET A 151 19.17 -9.83 -2.14
CA MET A 151 19.24 -10.43 -3.47
C MET A 151 20.04 -9.55 -4.45
N TYR A 152 20.36 -10.11 -5.61
CA TYR A 152 20.92 -9.38 -6.75
C TYR A 152 19.97 -9.47 -7.93
N LEU A 153 19.66 -8.32 -8.54
CA LEU A 153 18.76 -8.23 -9.69
C LEU A 153 19.57 -7.89 -10.94
N GLY A 154 19.59 -8.79 -11.92
CA GLY A 154 20.25 -8.61 -13.21
C GLY A 154 19.42 -7.86 -14.24
N GLY A 155 20.01 -7.64 -15.42
CA GLY A 155 19.44 -6.86 -16.52
C GLY A 155 18.24 -7.47 -17.25
N ASP A 156 18.08 -8.79 -17.25
CA ASP A 156 17.05 -9.49 -18.07
C ASP A 156 15.63 -9.31 -17.55
N VAL A 157 15.48 -8.69 -16.39
CA VAL A 157 14.19 -8.34 -15.77
C VAL A 157 13.90 -6.83 -15.83
N CYS A 158 14.57 -6.12 -16.74
CA CYS A 158 14.33 -4.71 -17.01
C CYS A 158 13.05 -4.47 -17.84
N GLY A 159 12.32 -3.40 -17.53
CA GLY A 159 11.22 -2.90 -18.38
C GLY A 159 11.66 -1.77 -19.31
N HIS A 160 12.73 -1.06 -18.94
CA HIS A 160 13.41 -0.04 -19.71
C HIS A 160 14.91 -0.26 -19.55
N GLN A 161 15.75 0.16 -20.50
CA GLN A 161 17.20 0.01 -20.44
C GLN A 161 17.77 0.40 -19.06
N GLY A 162 18.31 -0.59 -18.34
CA GLY A 162 18.93 -0.43 -17.02
C GLY A 162 17.99 -0.29 -15.82
N ILE A 163 16.66 -0.28 -16.02
CA ILE A 163 15.66 -0.10 -14.97
C ILE A 163 14.82 -1.37 -14.83
N ILE A 164 14.82 -1.93 -13.61
CA ILE A 164 14.04 -3.11 -13.26
C ILE A 164 12.55 -2.87 -13.53
N HIS A 165 11.90 -3.85 -14.13
CA HIS A 165 10.47 -3.77 -14.44
C HIS A 165 9.64 -3.64 -13.15
N GLY A 166 8.71 -2.68 -13.10
CA GLY A 166 7.87 -2.43 -11.93
C GLY A 166 7.10 -3.68 -11.47
N GLY A 167 6.61 -4.49 -12.40
CA GLY A 167 5.95 -5.77 -12.10
C GLY A 167 6.85 -6.80 -11.37
N LEU A 168 8.16 -6.82 -11.60
CA LEU A 168 9.07 -7.64 -10.80
C LEU A 168 9.09 -7.12 -9.35
N LEU A 169 9.28 -5.82 -9.18
CA LEU A 169 9.31 -5.19 -7.86
C LEU A 169 7.99 -5.42 -7.11
N ALA A 170 6.85 -5.31 -7.81
CA ALA A 170 5.54 -5.61 -7.23
C ALA A 170 5.44 -7.05 -6.75
N THR A 171 5.94 -8.00 -7.56
CA THR A 171 5.96 -9.43 -7.19
C THR A 171 6.84 -9.68 -5.95
N LEU A 172 8.03 -9.07 -5.92
CA LEU A 172 8.94 -9.18 -4.78
C LEU A 172 8.38 -8.56 -3.50
N LEU A 173 7.72 -7.40 -3.61
CA LEU A 173 7.05 -6.72 -2.50
C LEU A 173 5.87 -7.54 -1.99
N ASP A 174 5.02 -8.04 -2.88
CA ASP A 174 3.88 -8.88 -2.52
C ASP A 174 4.34 -10.10 -1.72
N GLU A 175 5.29 -10.84 -2.26
CA GLU A 175 5.82 -12.04 -1.62
C GLU A 175 6.57 -11.74 -0.31
N GLY A 176 7.45 -10.74 -0.31
CA GLY A 176 8.25 -10.36 0.85
C GLY A 176 7.40 -9.86 2.01
N LEU A 177 6.41 -9.01 1.74
CA LEU A 177 5.50 -8.50 2.76
C LEU A 177 4.62 -9.61 3.32
N ALA A 178 4.04 -10.47 2.47
CA ALA A 178 3.25 -11.60 2.92
C ALA A 178 4.07 -12.54 3.82
N ARG A 179 5.30 -12.86 3.41
CA ARG A 179 6.21 -13.73 4.18
C ARG A 179 6.53 -13.17 5.55
N CYS A 180 6.74 -11.85 5.65
CA CYS A 180 6.96 -11.18 6.94
C CYS A 180 5.75 -11.34 7.88
N CYS A 181 4.52 -11.27 7.37
CA CYS A 181 3.31 -11.45 8.19
C CYS A 181 3.08 -12.89 8.66
N PHE A 182 3.50 -13.90 7.89
CA PHE A 182 3.05 -15.28 8.11
C PHE A 182 3.27 -15.75 9.55
N PRO A 183 4.42 -15.55 10.21
CA PRO A 183 4.60 -16.00 11.58
C PRO A 183 3.64 -15.33 12.59
N ALA A 184 3.12 -14.14 12.27
CA ALA A 184 2.18 -13.40 13.12
C ALA A 184 0.71 -13.81 12.89
N LEU A 185 0.40 -14.55 11.82
CA LEU A 185 -0.96 -15.00 11.52
C LEU A 185 -1.30 -16.32 12.24
N PRO A 186 -2.56 -16.51 12.70
CA PRO A 186 -2.95 -17.70 13.47
C PRO A 186 -2.64 -19.05 12.80
N ASN A 187 -2.78 -19.12 11.47
CA ASN A 187 -2.55 -20.34 10.69
C ASN A 187 -1.24 -20.30 9.89
N LYS A 188 -0.40 -19.29 10.11
CA LYS A 188 0.86 -19.07 9.39
C LYS A 188 0.76 -19.00 7.86
N VAL A 189 -0.43 -18.70 7.34
CA VAL A 189 -0.73 -18.58 5.91
C VAL A 189 -1.66 -17.39 5.71
N GLY A 190 -1.43 -16.65 4.64
CA GLY A 190 -2.25 -15.51 4.24
C GLY A 190 -2.23 -15.30 2.73
N VAL A 191 -3.16 -14.48 2.26
CA VAL A 191 -3.18 -13.97 0.89
C VAL A 191 -3.26 -12.45 0.94
N THR A 192 -2.71 -11.81 -0.07
CA THR A 192 -2.70 -10.36 -0.18
C THR A 192 -4.10 -9.86 -0.50
N ALA A 193 -4.72 -9.18 0.46
CA ALA A 193 -6.05 -8.60 0.29
C ALA A 193 -6.01 -7.30 -0.53
N ASN A 194 -4.97 -6.50 -0.33
CA ASN A 194 -4.70 -5.28 -1.08
C ASN A 194 -3.18 -5.01 -1.02
N LEU A 195 -2.62 -4.58 -2.15
CA LEU A 195 -1.24 -4.11 -2.24
C LEU A 195 -1.23 -2.79 -3.01
N ASN A 196 -0.96 -1.70 -2.28
CA ASN A 196 -0.76 -0.39 -2.87
C ASN A 196 0.74 -0.12 -2.91
N ILE A 197 1.29 0.13 -4.10
CA ILE A 197 2.71 0.40 -4.30
C ILE A 197 2.86 1.79 -4.86
N ASP A 198 3.72 2.58 -4.21
CA ASP A 198 4.14 3.89 -4.68
C ASP A 198 5.65 3.86 -4.97
N TYR A 199 6.01 3.88 -6.26
CA TYR A 199 7.40 3.83 -6.71
C TYR A 199 8.03 5.21 -6.60
N ARG A 200 8.85 5.41 -5.56
CA ARG A 200 9.51 6.70 -5.30
C ARG A 200 10.73 6.97 -6.19
N ALA A 201 11.40 5.92 -6.63
CA ALA A 201 12.61 5.98 -7.47
C ALA A 201 12.73 4.74 -8.35
N PRO A 202 13.39 4.83 -9.52
CA PRO A 202 13.68 3.66 -10.33
C PRO A 202 14.66 2.72 -9.61
N ALA A 203 14.34 1.43 -9.56
CA ALA A 203 15.30 0.43 -9.15
C ALA A 203 16.18 0.07 -10.36
N MET A 204 17.47 0.39 -10.29
CA MET A 204 18.42 0.04 -11.34
C MET A 204 18.68 -1.48 -11.37
N ALA A 205 19.06 -1.99 -12.53
CA ALA A 205 19.51 -3.38 -12.67
C ALA A 205 21.00 -3.54 -12.40
N ASN A 206 21.44 -4.79 -12.34
CA ASN A 206 22.81 -5.23 -12.07
C ASN A 206 23.35 -4.74 -10.71
N GLN A 207 22.49 -4.71 -9.69
CA GLN A 207 22.84 -4.27 -8.35
C GLN A 207 22.29 -5.21 -7.26
N TYR A 208 22.92 -5.13 -6.10
CA TYR A 208 22.45 -5.74 -4.86
C TYR A 208 21.32 -4.89 -4.28
N VAL A 209 20.26 -5.56 -3.83
CA VAL A 209 19.07 -4.92 -3.27
C VAL A 209 18.66 -5.61 -1.99
N ALA A 210 18.16 -4.80 -1.05
CA ALA A 210 17.56 -5.25 0.18
C ALA A 210 16.07 -4.87 0.18
N LEU A 211 15.22 -5.87 0.41
CA LEU A 211 13.81 -5.69 0.71
C LEU A 211 13.62 -5.81 2.21
N ARG A 212 13.20 -4.72 2.84
CA ARG A 212 12.84 -4.70 4.27
C ARG A 212 11.32 -4.61 4.41
N ALA A 213 10.77 -5.43 5.29
CA ALA A 213 9.36 -5.44 5.64
C ALA A 213 9.21 -5.37 7.17
N GLU A 214 8.15 -4.68 7.59
CA GLU A 214 7.74 -4.58 8.99
C GLU A 214 6.22 -4.80 9.11
N THR A 215 5.83 -5.65 10.05
CA THR A 215 4.43 -5.88 10.42
C THR A 215 3.98 -4.81 11.39
N VAL A 216 3.12 -3.91 10.92
CA VAL A 216 2.65 -2.73 11.68
C VAL A 216 1.43 -3.07 12.52
N LYS A 217 0.55 -3.95 12.03
CA LYS A 217 -0.72 -4.27 12.69
C LYS A 217 -1.14 -5.69 12.41
N VAL A 218 -1.68 -6.38 13.42
CA VAL A 218 -2.30 -7.71 13.29
C VAL A 218 -3.66 -7.70 14.00
N GLU A 219 -4.73 -7.99 13.26
CA GLU A 219 -6.11 -8.04 13.75
C GLU A 219 -6.77 -9.35 13.30
N GLY A 220 -6.73 -10.35 14.19
CA GLY A 220 -7.29 -11.68 13.92
C GLY A 220 -6.60 -12.36 12.74
N ARG A 221 -7.30 -12.43 11.59
CA ARG A 221 -6.77 -13.03 10.34
C ARG A 221 -6.17 -12.02 9.36
N LYS A 222 -6.12 -10.74 9.72
CA LYS A 222 -5.56 -9.67 8.87
C LYS A 222 -4.28 -9.14 9.48
N ALA A 223 -3.28 -8.89 8.64
CA ALA A 223 -2.07 -8.18 9.01
C ALA A 223 -1.81 -7.05 8.00
N SER A 224 -1.22 -5.95 8.47
CA SER A 224 -0.83 -4.81 7.66
C SER A 224 0.67 -4.60 7.77
N ASN A 225 1.34 -4.52 6.63
CA ASN A 225 2.78 -4.34 6.56
C ASN A 225 3.16 -3.06 5.82
N MET A 226 4.33 -2.54 6.15
CA MET A 226 4.99 -1.47 5.41
C MET A 226 6.39 -1.94 5.03
N SER A 227 6.79 -1.73 3.78
CA SER A 227 8.19 -1.83 3.38
C SER A 227 8.86 -0.48 3.63
N THR A 228 9.83 -0.43 4.53
CA THR A 228 10.59 0.78 4.86
C THR A 228 11.95 0.77 4.17
N ASN A 229 12.01 1.29 2.95
CA ASN A 229 13.24 1.84 2.37
C ASN A 229 13.11 3.36 2.34
N ILE A 230 13.22 3.98 3.52
CA ILE A 230 13.39 5.42 3.64
C ILE A 230 14.58 5.66 4.55
N THR A 231 15.76 5.80 3.95
CA THR A 231 16.79 6.62 4.56
C THR A 231 16.39 8.06 4.30
N PHE A 232 16.20 8.86 5.36
CA PHE A 232 16.02 10.30 5.22
C PHE A 232 17.33 10.81 4.60
N HIS A 233 17.29 11.25 3.33
CA HIS A 233 18.44 11.96 2.76
C HIS A 233 18.47 13.32 3.47
N ALA A 234 19.41 13.46 4.40
CA ALA A 234 19.62 14.73 5.07
C ALA A 234 19.84 15.82 4.01
N SER A 235 19.11 16.92 4.12
CA SER A 235 19.39 18.12 3.36
C SER A 235 20.83 18.57 3.64
N ALA A 236 21.51 19.14 2.65
CA ALA A 236 22.83 19.74 2.85
C ALA A 236 22.78 21.04 3.68
N LEU A 237 21.58 21.49 4.07
CA LEU A 237 21.35 22.63 4.95
C LEU A 237 20.48 22.19 6.13
N THR A 238 20.81 22.66 7.31
CA THR A 238 19.97 22.63 8.51
C THR A 238 18.85 23.69 8.42
N ARG A 239 17.80 23.59 9.24
CA ARG A 239 16.77 24.63 9.31
C ARG A 239 17.33 25.96 9.81
N THR A 240 18.26 25.93 10.75
CA THR A 240 18.93 27.14 11.26
C THR A 240 19.65 27.87 10.13
N GLU A 241 20.49 27.17 9.35
CA GLU A 241 21.17 27.75 8.19
C GLU A 241 20.18 28.29 7.16
N ARG A 242 19.11 27.54 6.84
CA ARG A 242 18.06 28.04 5.93
C ARG A 242 17.44 29.34 6.46
N THR A 243 17.21 29.43 7.77
CA THR A 243 16.51 30.55 8.42
C THR A 243 17.36 31.80 8.43
N GLU A 244 18.64 31.64 8.76
CA GLU A 244 19.63 32.72 8.71
C GLU A 244 19.84 33.23 7.29
N LEU A 245 20.03 32.34 6.31
CA LEU A 245 20.25 32.73 4.91
C LEU A 245 19.03 33.42 4.29
N ARG A 246 17.81 33.06 4.72
CA ARG A 246 16.56 33.63 4.22
C ARG A 246 16.07 34.82 5.02
N ASN A 247 16.65 35.09 6.20
CA ASN A 247 16.16 36.06 7.18
C ASN A 247 14.66 35.90 7.47
N GLN A 248 14.20 34.66 7.49
CA GLN A 248 12.79 34.32 7.65
C GLN A 248 12.66 32.90 8.17
N GLN A 249 11.83 32.72 9.19
CA GLN A 249 11.38 31.41 9.65
C GLN A 249 10.11 31.00 8.89
N GLY A 250 10.00 29.73 8.52
CA GLY A 250 8.75 29.19 7.99
C GLY A 250 7.80 28.68 9.07
N LEU A 251 6.51 28.74 8.76
CA LEU A 251 5.42 28.26 9.62
C LEU A 251 4.15 28.04 8.79
N THR A 252 3.17 27.38 9.40
CA THR A 252 1.85 27.20 8.80
C THR A 252 0.79 27.99 9.56
N ILE A 253 0.04 28.83 8.83
CA ILE A 253 -1.18 29.50 9.30
C ILE A 253 -2.36 28.70 8.75
N TRP A 254 -3.06 28.01 9.64
CA TRP A 254 -4.15 27.10 9.30
C TRP A 254 -5.50 27.75 9.57
N LEU A 255 -6.13 28.31 8.53
CA LEU A 255 -7.47 28.88 8.66
C LEU A 255 -8.53 27.77 8.60
N THR A 256 -9.35 27.66 9.64
CA THR A 256 -10.50 26.74 9.70
C THR A 256 -11.81 27.49 9.95
N GLY A 257 -12.93 26.98 9.46
CA GLY A 257 -14.23 27.65 9.60
C GLY A 257 -15.24 27.20 8.56
N LEU A 258 -16.52 27.56 8.76
CA LEU A 258 -17.62 27.23 7.85
C LEU A 258 -17.40 27.74 6.41
N SER A 259 -18.09 27.15 5.44
CA SER A 259 -18.15 27.73 4.09
C SER A 259 -18.65 29.18 4.17
N ALA A 260 -18.16 30.08 3.31
CA ALA A 260 -18.47 31.52 3.36
C ALA A 260 -18.11 32.26 4.67
N SER A 261 -17.32 31.66 5.58
CA SER A 261 -16.82 32.36 6.77
C SER A 261 -15.80 33.46 6.48
N GLY A 262 -15.24 33.49 5.27
CA GLY A 262 -14.25 34.49 4.84
C GLY A 262 -12.79 34.02 4.87
N LYS A 263 -12.52 32.72 5.08
CA LYS A 263 -11.15 32.15 5.08
C LYS A 263 -10.30 32.60 3.88
N SER A 264 -10.80 32.43 2.65
CA SER A 264 -10.04 32.81 1.45
C SER A 264 -9.82 34.32 1.36
N THR A 265 -10.80 35.13 1.79
CA THR A 265 -10.67 36.59 1.86
C THR A 265 -9.57 37.01 2.83
N LEU A 266 -9.56 36.44 4.04
CA LEU A 266 -8.51 36.69 5.03
C LEU A 266 -7.15 36.18 4.54
N ALA A 267 -7.09 35.01 3.90
CA ALA A 267 -5.85 34.45 3.39
C ALA A 267 -5.22 35.33 2.30
N VAL A 268 -6.02 35.88 1.38
CA VAL A 268 -5.54 36.79 0.32
C VAL A 268 -4.99 38.08 0.92
N GLU A 269 -5.74 38.71 1.84
CA GLU A 269 -5.30 39.96 2.47
C GLU A 269 -4.07 39.75 3.37
N LEU A 270 -4.02 38.64 4.10
CA LEU A 270 -2.88 38.26 4.93
C LEU A 270 -1.62 38.01 4.08
N GLU A 271 -1.74 37.26 2.98
CA GLU A 271 -0.65 37.04 2.03
C GLU A 271 -0.15 38.39 1.46
N HIS A 272 -1.06 39.27 1.07
CA HIS A 272 -0.73 40.61 0.58
C HIS A 272 0.05 41.43 1.62
N GLN A 273 -0.41 41.52 2.88
CA GLN A 273 0.28 42.29 3.92
C GLN A 273 1.64 41.68 4.32
N LEU A 274 1.75 40.35 4.42
CA LEU A 274 3.02 39.69 4.73
C LEU A 274 4.06 39.95 3.63
N VAL A 275 3.68 39.79 2.36
CA VAL A 275 4.60 40.01 1.23
C VAL A 275 4.95 41.49 1.07
N ARG A 276 3.94 42.36 1.04
CA ARG A 276 4.11 43.78 0.74
C ARG A 276 4.75 44.55 1.88
N ASP A 277 4.23 44.38 3.10
CA ASP A 277 4.59 45.26 4.22
C ASP A 277 5.71 44.69 5.09
N ARG A 278 5.92 43.37 5.07
CA ARG A 278 7.01 42.71 5.80
C ARG A 278 8.14 42.18 4.90
N GLY A 279 7.91 42.08 3.59
CA GLY A 279 8.88 41.45 2.67
C GLY A 279 9.03 39.95 2.93
N ILE A 280 8.00 39.30 3.45
CA ILE A 280 8.00 37.90 3.86
C ILE A 280 7.41 37.02 2.77
N HIS A 281 8.07 35.91 2.48
CA HIS A 281 7.55 34.91 1.55
C HIS A 281 6.39 34.14 2.18
N ALA A 282 5.19 34.41 1.71
CA ALA A 282 3.99 33.65 2.03
C ALA A 282 3.41 33.00 0.77
N TYR A 283 2.72 31.88 0.95
CA TYR A 283 2.02 31.21 -0.15
C TYR A 283 0.70 30.62 0.33
N ARG A 284 -0.38 30.95 -0.37
CA ARG A 284 -1.73 30.47 -0.08
C ARG A 284 -2.02 29.10 -0.69
N LEU A 285 -2.50 28.17 0.13
CA LEU A 285 -3.02 26.86 -0.26
C LEU A 285 -4.54 26.85 -0.06
N ASP A 286 -5.30 26.68 -1.14
CA ASP A 286 -6.76 26.73 -1.10
C ASP A 286 -7.44 25.75 -2.06
N GLY A 287 -8.78 25.81 -2.11
CA GLY A 287 -9.55 24.95 -2.99
C GLY A 287 -9.26 25.18 -4.47
N ASP A 288 -8.84 26.37 -4.88
CA ASP A 288 -8.68 26.69 -6.30
C ASP A 288 -7.35 26.11 -6.82
N ASN A 289 -6.26 26.17 -6.05
CA ASN A 289 -4.96 25.65 -6.48
C ASN A 289 -4.69 24.18 -6.07
N ILE A 290 -5.38 23.64 -5.05
CA ILE A 290 -5.21 22.24 -4.64
C ILE A 290 -6.25 21.30 -5.25
N ARG A 291 -7.54 21.66 -5.24
CA ARG A 291 -8.65 20.74 -5.55
C ARG A 291 -8.64 20.27 -7.01
N PHE A 292 -8.18 21.11 -7.93
CA PHE A 292 -8.12 20.78 -9.35
C PHE A 292 -6.73 20.30 -9.81
N GLY A 293 -5.74 20.34 -8.93
CA GLY A 293 -4.37 19.88 -9.17
C GLY A 293 -4.04 18.62 -8.37
N LEU A 294 -3.38 18.80 -7.23
CA LEU A 294 -2.89 17.73 -6.36
C LEU A 294 -4.02 16.80 -5.87
N ASN A 295 -5.20 17.34 -5.59
CA ASN A 295 -6.32 16.61 -5.00
C ASN A 295 -7.48 16.39 -5.98
N LYS A 296 -7.21 16.40 -7.29
CA LYS A 296 -8.24 16.24 -8.34
C LYS A 296 -8.92 14.87 -8.35
N ASP A 297 -8.30 13.88 -7.74
CA ASP A 297 -8.80 12.52 -7.57
C ASP A 297 -9.79 12.38 -6.42
N LEU A 298 -9.92 13.39 -5.55
CA LEU A 298 -10.70 13.31 -4.31
C LEU A 298 -12.11 13.91 -4.47
N GLY A 299 -13.11 13.15 -4.04
CA GLY A 299 -14.50 13.58 -3.96
C GLY A 299 -14.83 14.37 -2.69
N PHE A 300 -16.09 14.32 -2.26
CA PHE A 300 -16.60 15.04 -1.08
C PHE A 300 -17.04 14.11 0.07
N SER A 301 -16.76 12.80 -0.03
CA SER A 301 -17.01 11.85 1.06
C SER A 301 -16.17 12.18 2.29
N GLU A 302 -16.51 11.64 3.45
CA GLU A 302 -15.70 11.79 4.67
C GLU A 302 -14.25 11.31 4.44
N ALA A 303 -14.06 10.13 3.86
CA ALA A 303 -12.72 9.60 3.56
C ALA A 303 -11.91 10.53 2.64
N ASP A 304 -12.55 11.07 1.58
CA ASP A 304 -11.90 12.01 0.67
C ASP A 304 -11.56 13.34 1.36
N ARG A 305 -12.40 13.80 2.30
CA ARG A 305 -12.11 15.01 3.10
C ARG A 305 -10.91 14.80 4.00
N ASN A 306 -10.84 13.65 4.68
CA ASN A 306 -9.74 13.31 5.57
C ASN A 306 -8.42 13.23 4.78
N GLU A 307 -8.43 12.54 3.64
CA GLU A 307 -7.26 12.44 2.76
C GLU A 307 -6.88 13.80 2.15
N ASN A 308 -7.87 14.61 1.76
CA ASN A 308 -7.64 15.97 1.27
C ASN A 308 -6.89 16.80 2.31
N ILE A 309 -7.36 16.82 3.56
CA ILE A 309 -6.70 17.55 4.66
C ILE A 309 -5.32 16.99 4.96
N ARG A 310 -5.15 15.66 4.96
CA ARG A 310 -3.84 15.01 5.16
C ARG A 310 -2.82 15.45 4.12
N ARG A 311 -3.18 15.43 2.83
CA ARG A 311 -2.29 15.88 1.74
C ARG A 311 -1.93 17.36 1.86
N ILE A 312 -2.90 18.21 2.19
CA ILE A 312 -2.67 19.64 2.40
C ILE A 312 -1.73 19.89 3.58
N ALA A 313 -1.87 19.13 4.67
CA ALA A 313 -0.98 19.25 5.81
C ALA A 313 0.48 18.92 5.48
N GLU A 314 0.72 17.87 4.69
CA GLU A 314 2.06 17.52 4.20
C GLU A 314 2.65 18.63 3.32
N VAL A 315 1.85 19.16 2.38
CA VAL A 315 2.30 20.25 1.51
C VAL A 315 2.58 21.53 2.31
N ALA A 316 1.71 21.90 3.23
CA ALA A 316 1.91 23.06 4.10
C ALA A 316 3.21 22.92 4.92
N LYS A 317 3.49 21.71 5.43
CA LYS A 317 4.75 21.40 6.11
C LYS A 317 5.97 21.59 5.21
N LEU A 318 5.90 21.18 3.94
CA LEU A 318 7.01 21.40 2.99
C LEU A 318 7.26 22.90 2.74
N PHE A 319 6.19 23.70 2.59
CA PHE A 319 6.33 25.16 2.47
C PHE A 319 6.94 25.78 3.73
N ALA A 320 6.48 25.37 4.91
CA ALA A 320 7.04 25.81 6.18
C ALA A 320 8.52 25.40 6.34
N ASP A 321 8.89 24.16 6.02
CA ASP A 321 10.29 23.71 6.10
C ASP A 321 11.22 24.43 5.10
N SER A 322 10.65 24.94 4.00
CA SER A 322 11.34 25.76 3.00
C SER A 322 11.52 27.23 3.41
N ASN A 323 11.17 27.60 4.64
CA ASN A 323 11.13 28.99 5.13
C ASN A 323 10.18 29.90 4.36
N SER A 324 8.98 29.38 4.07
CA SER A 324 7.82 30.18 3.65
C SER A 324 6.71 30.10 4.70
N ILE A 325 5.87 31.13 4.78
CA ILE A 325 4.62 31.07 5.54
C ILE A 325 3.55 30.42 4.67
N ALA A 326 3.18 29.17 4.98
CA ALA A 326 2.08 28.49 4.32
C ALA A 326 0.74 28.97 4.90
N ILE A 327 -0.16 29.49 4.08
CA ILE A 327 -1.49 29.95 4.52
C ILE A 327 -2.55 29.02 3.95
N THR A 328 -3.14 28.16 4.77
CA THR A 328 -4.17 27.21 4.31
C THR A 328 -5.57 27.76 4.57
N SER A 329 -6.50 27.61 3.61
CA SER A 329 -7.86 28.17 3.71
C SER A 329 -8.98 27.15 3.45
N PHE A 330 -8.89 26.00 4.10
CA PHE A 330 -9.84 24.89 3.96
C PHE A 330 -10.85 24.83 5.12
N ILE A 331 -12.03 24.25 4.87
CA ILE A 331 -13.03 24.11 5.95
C ILE A 331 -12.46 23.31 7.12
N SER A 332 -11.74 22.21 6.83
CA SER A 332 -11.11 21.31 7.82
C SER A 332 -12.02 21.02 9.03
N PRO A 333 -13.21 20.42 8.80
CA PRO A 333 -14.30 20.42 9.77
C PRO A 333 -14.07 19.55 11.00
N TYR A 334 -13.24 18.52 10.91
CA TYR A 334 -13.00 17.56 12.00
C TYR A 334 -11.77 17.97 12.81
N ARG A 335 -11.89 18.01 14.14
CA ARG A 335 -10.75 18.35 15.02
C ARG A 335 -9.60 17.37 14.84
N LYS A 336 -9.90 16.07 14.77
CA LYS A 336 -8.90 15.01 14.59
C LYS A 336 -7.95 15.28 13.41
N ASP A 337 -8.48 15.76 12.28
CA ASP A 337 -7.66 16.01 11.10
C ASP A 337 -6.77 17.25 11.29
N ARG A 338 -7.29 18.29 11.95
CA ARG A 338 -6.51 19.48 12.32
C ARG A 338 -5.44 19.14 13.35
N ASP A 339 -5.75 18.31 14.33
CA ASP A 339 -4.80 17.80 15.33
C ASP A 339 -3.70 16.96 14.66
N THR A 340 -4.06 16.13 13.68
CA THR A 340 -3.09 15.35 12.89
C THR A 340 -2.17 16.29 12.10
N ALA A 341 -2.72 17.33 11.47
CA ALA A 341 -1.94 18.33 10.75
C ALA A 341 -0.99 19.10 11.70
N ARG A 342 -1.47 19.47 12.89
CA ARG A 342 -0.66 20.12 13.94
C ARG A 342 0.47 19.21 14.42
N GLN A 343 0.17 17.97 14.80
CA GLN A 343 1.17 16.99 15.24
C GLN A 343 2.25 16.76 14.18
N LEU A 344 1.86 16.71 12.91
CA LEU A 344 2.80 16.59 11.79
C LEU A 344 3.81 17.74 11.74
N HIS A 345 3.38 18.97 12.03
CA HIS A 345 4.26 20.15 12.06
C HIS A 345 5.11 20.19 13.33
N GLU A 346 4.50 19.95 14.49
CA GLU A 346 5.17 20.01 15.79
C GLU A 346 6.21 18.87 15.98
N ALA A 347 6.04 17.76 15.27
CA ALA A 347 7.00 16.66 15.28
C ALA A 347 8.38 17.10 14.74
N VAL A 348 9.42 16.80 15.53
CA VAL A 348 10.81 17.06 15.17
C VAL A 348 11.23 16.14 14.01
N THR A 349 11.67 16.73 12.91
CA THR A 349 12.22 16.00 11.78
C THR A 349 13.64 15.52 12.08
N PRO A 350 14.06 14.33 11.63
CA PRO A 350 15.43 13.86 11.83
C PRO A 350 16.47 14.87 11.35
N GLY A 351 17.41 15.23 12.23
CA GLY A 351 18.46 16.22 11.95
C GLY A 351 18.09 17.67 12.32
N GLU A 352 16.88 17.92 12.81
CA GLU A 352 16.46 19.23 13.33
C GLU A 352 16.24 19.16 14.85
N GLU A 353 16.32 20.30 15.53
CA GLU A 353 16.14 20.37 16.99
C GLU A 353 14.69 20.65 17.40
N THR A 354 13.89 21.24 16.51
CA THR A 354 12.53 21.69 16.79
C THR A 354 11.57 21.33 15.67
N GLY A 355 10.27 21.26 16.00
CA GLY A 355 9.20 21.21 15.02
C GLY A 355 9.01 22.54 14.29
N LEU A 356 8.04 22.58 13.39
CA LEU A 356 7.60 23.79 12.69
C LEU A 356 6.40 24.41 13.42
N PRO A 357 6.35 25.75 13.57
CA PRO A 357 5.19 26.38 14.18
C PRO A 357 3.92 26.16 13.35
N PHE A 358 2.82 25.87 14.05
CA PHE A 358 1.49 25.70 13.50
C PHE A 358 0.52 26.64 14.21
N VAL A 359 -0.11 27.54 13.47
CA VAL A 359 -1.00 28.58 13.98
C VAL A 359 -2.41 28.32 13.46
N GLU A 360 -3.25 27.70 14.28
CA GLU A 360 -4.66 27.47 13.96
C GLU A 360 -5.46 28.75 14.19
N VAL A 361 -6.09 29.23 13.12
CA VAL A 361 -6.94 30.42 13.14
C VAL A 361 -8.38 29.98 12.93
N TYR A 362 -9.20 30.14 13.98
CA TYR A 362 -10.63 29.90 13.87
C TYR A 362 -11.33 31.11 13.26
N VAL A 363 -11.76 30.98 12.00
CA VAL A 363 -12.56 31.98 11.28
C VAL A 363 -14.03 31.72 11.56
N ASP A 364 -14.48 32.28 12.69
CA ASP A 364 -15.78 32.04 13.29
C ASP A 364 -16.85 32.96 12.72
N VAL A 365 -17.91 32.36 12.22
CA VAL A 365 -19.14 33.05 11.86
C VAL A 365 -20.32 32.14 12.21
N PRO A 366 -21.44 32.69 12.71
CA PRO A 366 -22.69 31.94 12.80
C PRO A 366 -23.10 31.41 11.42
N VAL A 367 -23.74 30.24 11.39
CA VAL A 367 -24.17 29.62 10.13
C VAL A 367 -25.13 30.54 9.37
N GLU A 368 -25.98 31.27 10.08
CA GLU A 368 -26.95 32.21 9.51
C GLU A 368 -26.25 33.36 8.76
N VAL A 369 -25.12 33.85 9.29
CA VAL A 369 -24.31 34.88 8.62
C VAL A 369 -23.62 34.31 7.39
N ALA A 370 -23.11 33.08 7.46
CA ALA A 370 -22.51 32.40 6.31
C ALA A 370 -23.54 32.15 5.19
N GLU A 371 -24.77 31.78 5.56
CA GLU A 371 -25.91 31.60 4.66
C GLU A 371 -26.33 32.90 3.98
N GLN A 372 -26.32 34.03 4.70
CA GLN A 372 -26.60 35.34 4.11
C GLN A 372 -25.55 35.76 3.07
N ARG A 373 -24.28 35.38 3.27
CA ARG A 373 -23.18 35.73 2.35
C ARG A 373 -23.22 34.91 1.06
N ASP A 374 -23.57 33.63 1.16
CA ASP A 374 -23.57 32.55 0.13
C ASP A 374 -23.16 32.94 -1.31
N PRO A 375 -21.89 33.31 -1.57
CA PRO A 375 -21.48 33.91 -2.84
C PRO A 375 -21.51 32.90 -4.00
N LYS A 376 -21.51 31.61 -3.67
CA LYS A 376 -21.51 30.49 -4.63
C LYS A 376 -22.86 29.75 -4.68
N GLY A 377 -23.88 30.22 -3.94
CA GLY A 377 -25.19 29.58 -3.88
C GLY A 377 -25.16 28.15 -3.29
N LEU A 378 -24.15 27.82 -2.48
CA LEU A 378 -23.94 26.48 -1.95
C LEU A 378 -24.84 26.18 -0.75
N TYR A 379 -25.08 27.17 0.11
CA TYR A 379 -25.98 27.00 1.25
C TYR A 379 -27.43 26.81 0.79
N LYS A 380 -27.87 27.60 -0.21
CA LYS A 380 -29.18 27.41 -0.83
C LYS A 380 -29.35 25.97 -1.37
N LYS A 381 -28.39 25.50 -2.15
CA LYS A 381 -28.40 24.13 -2.71
C LYS A 381 -28.33 23.05 -1.63
N ALA A 382 -27.64 23.30 -0.52
CA ALA A 382 -27.58 22.38 0.61
C ALA A 382 -28.93 22.27 1.34
N ARG A 383 -29.60 23.40 1.59
CA ARG A 383 -30.95 23.44 2.20
C ARG A 383 -32.00 22.78 1.30
N GLU A 384 -31.86 22.88 -0.01
CA GLU A 384 -32.69 22.20 -1.01
C GLU A 384 -32.37 20.69 -1.15
N GLY A 385 -31.35 20.18 -0.45
CA GLY A 385 -30.95 18.76 -0.50
C GLY A 385 -30.19 18.34 -1.76
N ILE A 386 -29.82 19.30 -2.62
CA ILE A 386 -29.07 19.06 -3.86
C ILE A 386 -27.62 18.70 -3.52
N ILE A 387 -27.00 19.41 -2.58
CA ILE A 387 -25.67 19.10 -2.07
C ILE A 387 -25.82 18.32 -0.77
N LYS A 388 -25.44 17.04 -0.82
CA LYS A 388 -25.42 16.16 0.36
C LYS A 388 -24.18 16.44 1.22
N GLU A 389 -24.29 16.13 2.51
CA GLU A 389 -23.19 16.21 3.50
C GLU A 389 -22.51 17.59 3.57
N PHE A 390 -23.27 18.67 3.42
CA PHE A 390 -22.73 20.02 3.45
C PHE A 390 -22.43 20.46 4.88
N THR A 391 -21.18 20.85 5.14
CA THR A 391 -20.70 21.27 6.46
C THR A 391 -21.51 22.45 7.02
N GLY A 392 -22.00 22.33 8.24
CA GLY A 392 -22.82 23.34 8.93
C GLY A 392 -24.33 23.20 8.67
N ILE A 393 -24.75 22.35 7.72
CA ILE A 393 -26.17 22.11 7.40
C ILE A 393 -26.54 20.65 7.60
N SER A 394 -25.90 19.75 6.87
CA SER A 394 -26.18 18.30 6.90
C SER A 394 -24.94 17.45 7.21
N ALA A 395 -23.82 18.09 7.56
CA ALA A 395 -22.60 17.48 8.09
C ALA A 395 -21.99 18.39 9.16
N PRO A 396 -21.28 17.85 10.17
CA PRO A 396 -20.81 18.63 11.31
C PRO A 396 -19.65 19.56 10.95
N TYR A 397 -19.51 20.63 11.72
CA TYR A 397 -18.29 21.42 11.87
C TYR A 397 -17.90 21.41 13.35
N GLU A 398 -16.75 20.83 13.67
CA GLU A 398 -16.24 20.80 15.03
C GLU A 398 -15.37 22.02 15.29
N ALA A 399 -15.93 23.03 15.95
CA ALA A 399 -15.21 24.25 16.27
C ALA A 399 -13.92 23.96 17.07
N PRO A 400 -12.81 24.67 16.78
CA PRO A 400 -11.60 24.59 17.59
C PRO A 400 -11.87 24.97 19.04
N ILE A 401 -11.32 24.22 19.99
CA ILE A 401 -11.48 24.51 21.43
C ILE A 401 -10.47 25.58 21.87
N ASN A 402 -9.21 25.42 21.47
CA ASN A 402 -8.11 26.30 21.85
C ASN A 402 -7.28 26.69 20.60
N PRO A 403 -7.86 27.41 19.63
CA PRO A 403 -7.08 27.91 18.49
C PRO A 403 -6.09 28.99 18.97
N GLU A 404 -4.94 29.12 18.30
CA GLU A 404 -3.99 30.20 18.57
C GLU A 404 -4.60 31.58 18.34
N VAL A 405 -5.48 31.71 17.34
CA VAL A 405 -6.20 32.94 17.03
C VAL A 405 -7.68 32.63 16.78
N HIS A 406 -8.58 33.33 17.47
CA HIS A 406 -10.02 33.25 17.24
C HIS A 406 -10.53 34.58 16.65
N VAL A 407 -10.95 34.54 15.39
CA VAL A 407 -11.45 35.69 14.64
C VAL A 407 -12.96 35.57 14.48
N LYS A 408 -13.71 36.45 15.14
CA LYS A 408 -15.16 36.61 14.93
C LYS A 408 -15.42 37.42 13.66
N ASN A 409 -15.38 36.76 12.51
CA ASN A 409 -15.33 37.39 11.18
C ASN A 409 -16.69 37.88 10.66
N TYR A 410 -17.50 38.46 11.53
CA TYR A 410 -18.80 39.09 11.27
C TYR A 410 -19.02 40.36 12.08
N GLU A 411 -18.13 40.65 13.04
CA GLU A 411 -18.12 41.88 13.86
C GLU A 411 -16.95 42.81 13.45
N LEU A 412 -16.10 42.37 12.53
CA LEU A 412 -14.82 43.01 12.19
C LEU A 412 -14.67 43.18 10.67
N PRO A 413 -14.12 44.32 10.22
CA PRO A 413 -13.55 44.46 8.89
C PRO A 413 -12.42 43.45 8.63
N VAL A 414 -12.20 43.11 7.35
CA VAL A 414 -11.16 42.15 6.92
C VAL A 414 -9.76 42.58 7.40
N GLN A 415 -9.45 43.88 7.34
CA GLN A 415 -8.17 44.43 7.74
C GLN A 415 -7.90 44.22 9.23
N ASP A 416 -8.92 44.40 10.07
CA ASP A 416 -8.80 44.23 11.53
C ASP A 416 -8.64 42.75 11.91
N ALA A 417 -9.36 41.87 11.21
CA ALA A 417 -9.19 40.41 11.35
C ALA A 417 -7.77 39.95 10.96
N VAL A 418 -7.21 40.47 9.86
CA VAL A 418 -5.83 40.18 9.45
C VAL A 418 -4.83 40.77 10.44
N LYS A 419 -5.08 41.98 10.95
CA LYS A 419 -4.24 42.59 11.99
C LYS A 419 -4.17 41.71 13.24
N GLN A 420 -5.29 41.11 13.67
CA GLN A 420 -5.29 40.20 14.82
C GLN A 420 -4.35 38.99 14.62
N ILE A 421 -4.31 38.44 13.41
CA ILE A 421 -3.39 37.34 13.06
C ILE A 421 -1.95 37.83 13.08
N ILE A 422 -1.66 38.98 12.46
CA ILE A 422 -0.30 39.56 12.41
C ILE A 422 0.20 39.92 13.81
N ASP A 423 -0.63 40.51 14.66
CA ASP A 423 -0.29 40.85 16.05
C ASP A 423 0.09 39.58 16.84
N TYR A 424 -0.61 38.46 16.62
CA TYR A 424 -0.24 37.17 17.22
C TYR A 424 1.14 36.71 16.73
N LEU A 425 1.40 36.75 15.42
CA LEU A 425 2.69 36.35 14.85
C LEU A 425 3.84 37.22 15.38
N ASP A 426 3.63 38.52 15.52
CA ASP A 426 4.59 39.45 16.13
C ASP A 426 4.83 39.09 17.60
N SER A 427 3.77 38.80 18.38
CA SER A 427 3.90 38.44 19.81
C SER A 427 4.69 37.15 20.04
N LYS A 428 4.75 36.27 19.05
CA LYS A 428 5.54 35.03 19.06
C LYS A 428 6.94 35.20 18.47
N GLY A 429 7.26 36.37 17.91
CA GLY A 429 8.53 36.62 17.24
C GLY A 429 8.70 35.87 15.91
N TYR A 430 7.60 35.48 15.26
CA TYR A 430 7.66 34.75 14.00
C TYR A 430 7.92 35.63 12.77
N LEU A 431 7.65 36.93 12.89
CA LEU A 431 7.91 37.91 11.85
C LEU A 431 9.12 38.76 12.22
N PRO A 432 9.97 39.16 11.25
CA PRO A 432 10.97 40.16 11.52
C PRO A 432 10.33 41.50 11.88
N ALA A 433 11.08 42.34 12.58
CA ALA A 433 10.68 43.71 12.88
C ALA A 433 10.29 44.44 11.58
N LYS A 434 9.26 45.29 11.67
CA LYS A 434 8.86 46.14 10.54
C LYS A 434 10.07 46.95 10.06
N LYS A 435 10.29 46.97 8.75
CA LYS A 435 11.23 47.93 8.14
C LYS A 435 10.62 49.32 8.32
N GLU A 436 11.33 50.21 9.00
CA GLU A 436 10.96 51.63 9.17
C GLU A 436 10.95 52.39 7.85
#